data_AF-A0A5C7F6J8-F1
#
_entry.id   AF-A0A5C7F6J8-F1
#
_cell.length_a   1.000
_cell.length_b   1.000
_cell.length_c   1.000
_cell.angle_alpha   90.00
_cell.angle_beta   90.00
_cell.angle_gamma   90.00
#
_symmetry.space_group_name_H-M   'P 1'
#
loop_
_entity.id
_entity.type
_entity.pdbx_description
1 polymer ?
#
loop_
_entity_poly.entity_id
_entity_poly.type
_entity_poly.pdbx_seq_one_letter_code
_entity_poly.pdbx_strand_id
1 'polypeptide(L)'
;MLESTIDPFWAEDFPWILLGLWLFYSFLAIVFRGVRNLNYYIYESIPSTFVTLGLLGTFGGVAYGLYKFDTSPDLIKESIQLLLDGLKTAMYTTIAGVSLSVIFGKIIQIQLKGKRVKMPESPELLELRELNKSFGEFQESMLHNQRNALKDGLETVLQQFNEIMDDFVTQLVEKNFEELSGAVKQLTDWQIEHRADVAALLVYYRELTSNHTVLVENTEEWIKMMDQVAGQSSKLQNVIDEFNEAFSEKGNLSQILRDVRTSTGELQVVTGEFGKLAVSLNETTTGMQVTGDKIDSWTDSVKQVSDASGQMVANVSSLRTIDHERLAKLFASIDELFLKYMEDLDRRIENVVTDAE
;
A
#
# COMPACT_ATOMS: atom_id res chain seq x y z
N MET A 1 11.12 -83.40 71.41
CA MET A 1 9.82 -82.94 71.93
C MET A 1 9.50 -81.61 71.29
N LEU A 2 8.69 -81.66 70.23
CA LEU A 2 7.82 -80.61 69.72
C LEU A 2 6.82 -81.40 68.86
N GLU A 3 5.85 -82.03 69.52
CA GLU A 3 4.63 -82.48 68.85
C GLU A 3 3.99 -81.21 68.29
N SER A 4 4.22 -80.94 67.01
CA SER A 4 3.45 -79.93 66.30
C SER A 4 2.11 -80.56 65.92
N THR A 5 1.22 -80.67 66.89
CA THR A 5 -0.22 -80.81 66.64
C THR A 5 -0.68 -79.54 65.95
N ILE A 6 -0.55 -79.51 64.63
CA ILE A 6 -1.34 -78.59 63.81
C ILE A 6 -2.78 -79.09 63.93
N ASP A 7 -3.57 -78.36 64.72
CA ASP A 7 -4.98 -78.61 64.97
C ASP A 7 -5.77 -78.71 63.65
N PRO A 8 -6.87 -79.50 63.61
CA PRO A 8 -7.78 -79.62 62.45
C PRO A 8 -8.24 -78.25 61.89
N PHE A 9 -8.17 -77.21 62.71
CA PHE A 9 -8.50 -75.82 62.43
C PHE A 9 -7.94 -75.26 61.11
N TRP A 10 -6.67 -75.55 60.79
CA TRP A 10 -6.00 -74.92 59.64
C TRP A 10 -6.44 -75.46 58.27
N ALA A 11 -7.04 -76.64 58.25
CA ALA A 11 -7.47 -77.29 57.00
C ALA A 11 -8.97 -77.20 56.79
N GLU A 12 -9.75 -77.29 57.87
CA GLU A 12 -11.20 -77.26 57.79
C GLU A 12 -11.73 -75.83 57.86
N ASP A 13 -11.34 -75.04 58.85
CA ASP A 13 -11.98 -73.75 59.14
C ASP A 13 -11.30 -72.56 58.46
N PHE A 14 -9.99 -72.61 58.27
CA PHE A 14 -9.21 -71.47 57.76
C PHE A 14 -9.69 -70.94 56.38
N PRO A 15 -9.97 -71.77 55.37
CA PRO A 15 -10.50 -71.28 54.09
C PRO A 15 -11.86 -70.60 54.23
N TRP A 16 -12.72 -71.10 55.12
CA TRP A 16 -14.04 -70.49 55.39
C TRP A 16 -13.91 -69.16 56.10
N ILE A 17 -12.94 -69.01 57.01
CA ILE A 17 -12.65 -67.72 57.67
C ILE A 17 -12.21 -66.69 56.63
N LEU A 18 -11.30 -67.04 55.73
CA LEU A 18 -10.85 -66.12 54.68
C LEU A 18 -11.99 -65.73 53.74
N LEU A 19 -12.80 -66.69 53.30
CA LEU A 19 -13.99 -66.41 52.48
C LEU A 19 -15.01 -65.56 53.24
N GLY A 20 -15.22 -65.80 54.53
CA GLY A 20 -16.12 -65.03 55.39
C GLY A 20 -15.67 -63.59 55.60
N LEU A 21 -14.38 -63.38 55.88
CA LEU A 21 -13.78 -62.05 56.01
C LEU A 21 -13.89 -61.27 54.69
N TRP A 22 -13.58 -61.93 53.57
CA TRP A 22 -13.71 -61.31 52.25
C TRP A 22 -15.16 -61.03 51.87
N LEU A 23 -16.10 -61.91 52.25
CA LEU A 23 -17.53 -61.71 52.08
C LEU A 23 -18.01 -60.49 52.85
N PHE A 24 -17.58 -60.34 54.10
CA PHE A 24 -17.90 -59.17 54.91
C PHE A 24 -17.33 -57.88 54.31
N TYR A 25 -16.06 -57.88 53.89
CA TYR A 25 -15.44 -56.75 53.20
C TYR A 25 -16.19 -56.38 51.92
N SER A 26 -16.49 -57.37 51.08
CA SER A 26 -17.19 -57.19 49.80
C SER A 26 -18.59 -56.63 50.01
N PHE A 27 -19.30 -57.11 51.05
CA PHE A 27 -20.61 -56.58 51.42
C PHE A 27 -20.52 -55.12 51.90
N LEU A 28 -19.56 -54.80 52.77
CA LEU A 28 -19.30 -53.43 53.21
C LEU A 28 -18.98 -52.50 52.04
N ALA A 29 -18.14 -52.95 51.09
CA ALA A 29 -17.77 -52.18 49.91
C ALA A 29 -18.98 -51.87 48.99
N ILE A 30 -19.98 -52.75 48.95
CA ILE A 30 -21.22 -52.54 48.19
C ILE A 30 -22.19 -51.59 48.92
N VAL A 31 -22.32 -51.72 50.24
CA VAL A 31 -23.30 -50.96 51.04
C VAL A 31 -22.79 -49.55 51.37
N PHE A 32 -21.53 -49.39 51.76
CA PHE A 32 -20.96 -48.11 52.17
C PHE A 32 -20.40 -47.33 50.99
N ARG A 33 -21.10 -46.23 50.62
CA ARG A 33 -20.69 -45.30 49.55
C ARG A 33 -19.27 -44.74 49.69
N GLY A 34 -18.76 -44.61 50.92
CA GLY A 34 -17.41 -44.07 51.17
C GLY A 34 -16.31 -44.97 50.60
N VAL A 35 -16.39 -46.27 50.87
CA VAL A 35 -15.41 -47.28 50.39
C VAL A 35 -15.48 -47.43 48.86
N ARG A 36 -16.68 -47.27 48.29
CA ARG A 36 -16.94 -47.33 46.85
C ARG A 36 -16.19 -46.28 46.03
N ASN A 37 -15.85 -45.13 46.62
CA ASN A 37 -15.16 -44.04 45.92
C ASN A 37 -13.63 -44.06 46.14
N LEU A 38 -13.11 -44.90 47.04
CA LEU A 38 -11.70 -44.89 47.42
C LEU A 38 -10.80 -45.61 46.40
N ASN A 39 -11.28 -46.66 45.72
CA ASN A 39 -10.49 -47.33 44.70
C ASN A 39 -11.35 -48.22 43.77
N TYR A 40 -11.56 -47.77 42.53
CA TYR A 40 -12.29 -48.53 41.49
C TYR A 40 -11.69 -49.92 41.25
N TYR A 41 -10.36 -50.04 41.25
CA TYR A 41 -9.65 -51.29 40.96
C TYR A 41 -9.90 -52.37 42.02
N ILE A 42 -10.00 -51.99 43.30
CA ILE A 42 -10.32 -52.92 44.39
C ILE A 42 -11.78 -53.37 44.30
N TYR A 43 -12.67 -52.47 43.89
CA TYR A 43 -14.08 -52.80 43.71
C TYR A 43 -14.30 -53.79 42.55
N GLU A 44 -13.54 -53.65 41.46
CA GLU A 44 -13.59 -54.56 40.30
C GLU A 44 -12.97 -55.94 40.60
N SER A 45 -12.00 -56.03 41.51
CA SER A 45 -11.33 -57.30 41.85
C SER A 45 -12.10 -58.20 42.84
N ILE A 46 -13.16 -57.71 43.48
CA ILE A 46 -13.99 -58.46 44.44
C ILE A 46 -14.39 -59.87 43.95
N PRO A 47 -14.97 -60.04 42.74
CA PRO A 47 -15.40 -61.34 42.24
C PRO A 47 -14.23 -62.31 42.04
N SER A 48 -13.10 -61.85 41.49
CA SER A 48 -11.97 -62.72 41.19
C SER A 48 -11.27 -63.18 42.47
N THR A 49 -11.20 -62.32 43.50
CA THR A 49 -10.62 -62.71 44.80
C THR A 49 -11.41 -63.83 45.49
N PHE A 50 -12.75 -63.90 45.35
CA PHE A 50 -13.51 -65.06 45.86
C PHE A 50 -13.09 -66.37 45.20
N VAL A 51 -12.80 -66.36 43.90
CA VAL A 51 -12.31 -67.55 43.17
C VAL A 51 -10.90 -67.91 43.65
N THR A 52 -10.02 -66.92 43.79
CA THR A 52 -8.66 -67.13 44.28
C THR A 52 -8.64 -67.71 45.70
N LEU A 53 -9.49 -67.21 46.59
CA LEU A 53 -9.63 -67.76 47.95
C LEU A 53 -10.21 -69.18 47.96
N GLY A 54 -11.18 -69.48 47.10
CA GLY A 54 -11.69 -70.85 46.92
C GLY A 54 -10.63 -71.81 46.38
N LEU A 55 -9.79 -71.36 45.44
CA LEU A 55 -8.67 -72.14 44.91
C LEU A 55 -7.60 -72.37 45.99
N LEU A 56 -7.30 -71.36 46.82
CA LEU A 56 -6.40 -71.49 47.97
C LEU A 56 -6.93 -72.52 48.97
N GLY A 57 -8.24 -72.53 49.22
CA GLY A 57 -8.90 -73.56 50.04
C GLY A 57 -8.69 -74.96 49.48
N THR A 58 -8.75 -75.13 48.16
CA THR A 58 -8.47 -76.43 47.52
C THR A 58 -7.04 -76.87 47.71
N PHE A 59 -6.07 -76.00 47.43
CA PHE A 59 -4.66 -76.35 47.61
C PHE A 59 -4.34 -76.65 49.08
N GLY A 60 -4.91 -75.90 50.02
CA GLY A 60 -4.77 -76.13 51.45
C GLY A 60 -5.36 -77.47 51.91
N GLY A 61 -6.59 -77.79 51.49
CA GLY A 61 -7.26 -79.04 51.85
C GLY A 61 -6.55 -80.28 51.32
N VAL A 62 -6.07 -80.23 50.07
CA VAL A 62 -5.26 -81.32 49.49
C VAL A 62 -3.90 -81.43 50.18
N ALA A 63 -3.22 -80.31 50.45
CA ALA A 63 -1.93 -80.32 51.14
C ALA A 63 -2.05 -80.92 52.55
N TYR A 64 -3.11 -80.58 53.29
CA TYR A 64 -3.35 -81.16 54.61
C TYR A 64 -3.65 -82.66 54.55
N GLY A 65 -4.52 -83.07 53.62
CA GLY A 65 -4.87 -84.48 53.44
C GLY A 65 -3.65 -85.36 53.09
N LEU A 66 -2.67 -84.80 52.38
CA LEU A 66 -1.40 -85.47 52.08
C LEU A 66 -0.37 -85.40 53.23
N TYR A 67 -0.38 -84.32 54.02
CA TYR A 67 0.60 -84.11 55.10
C TYR A 67 0.54 -85.17 56.20
N LYS A 68 -0.67 -85.66 56.52
CA LYS A 68 -0.90 -86.71 57.53
C LYS A 68 -1.14 -88.10 56.92
N PHE A 69 -0.78 -88.29 55.65
CA PHE A 69 -1.03 -89.54 54.95
C PHE A 69 0.05 -90.59 55.27
N ASP A 70 -0.34 -91.69 55.92
CA ASP A 70 0.55 -92.81 56.27
C ASP A 70 0.22 -94.04 55.42
N THR A 71 1.26 -94.70 54.90
CA THR A 71 1.15 -95.88 54.03
C THR A 71 1.24 -97.21 54.79
N SER A 72 1.31 -97.17 56.12
CA SER A 72 1.35 -98.36 56.97
C SER A 72 0.03 -99.15 56.90
N PRO A 73 0.06 -100.50 56.84
CA PRO A 73 -1.13 -101.33 56.64
C PRO A 73 -2.27 -101.12 57.66
N ASP A 74 -1.92 -100.72 58.89
CA ASP A 74 -2.87 -100.55 59.99
C ASP A 74 -3.56 -99.17 60.01
N LEU A 75 -2.95 -98.14 59.37
CA LEU A 75 -3.40 -96.74 59.41
C LEU A 75 -3.90 -96.21 58.05
N ILE A 76 -3.66 -96.93 56.96
CA ILE A 76 -4.00 -96.47 55.61
C ILE A 76 -5.49 -96.14 55.42
N LYS A 77 -6.39 -96.86 56.12
CA LYS A 77 -7.83 -96.60 56.04
C LYS A 77 -8.22 -95.26 56.69
N GLU A 78 -7.56 -94.91 57.79
CA GLU A 78 -7.76 -93.63 58.48
C GLU A 78 -7.14 -92.47 57.67
N SER A 79 -5.96 -92.67 57.09
CA SER A 79 -5.33 -91.71 56.19
C SER A 79 -6.14 -91.45 54.91
N ILE A 80 -6.78 -92.48 54.34
CA ILE A 80 -7.70 -92.32 53.20
C ILE A 80 -8.95 -91.53 53.61
N GLN A 81 -9.51 -91.78 54.79
CA GLN A 81 -10.65 -91.02 55.30
C GLN A 81 -10.30 -89.54 55.49
N LEU A 82 -9.16 -89.24 56.11
CA LEU A 82 -8.67 -87.88 56.31
C LEU A 82 -8.40 -87.16 54.98
N LEU A 83 -7.84 -87.85 53.99
CA LEU A 83 -7.63 -87.31 52.64
C LEU A 83 -8.97 -87.01 51.94
N LEU A 84 -9.96 -87.89 52.07
CA LEU A 84 -11.29 -87.70 51.50
C LEU A 84 -12.03 -86.54 52.16
N ASP A 85 -11.87 -86.35 53.48
CA ASP A 85 -12.46 -85.22 54.20
C ASP A 85 -11.79 -83.89 53.82
N GLY A 86 -10.46 -83.87 53.70
CA GLY A 86 -9.71 -82.72 53.16
C GLY A 86 -10.11 -82.36 51.73
N LEU A 87 -10.32 -83.38 50.87
CA LEU A 87 -10.79 -83.20 49.49
C LEU A 87 -12.25 -82.70 49.44
N LYS A 88 -13.11 -83.19 50.33
CA LYS A 88 -14.51 -82.76 50.42
C LYS A 88 -14.60 -81.28 50.81
N THR A 89 -13.84 -80.84 51.80
CA THR A 89 -13.77 -79.43 52.21
C THR A 89 -13.20 -78.54 51.10
N ALA A 90 -12.15 -79.01 50.41
CA ALA A 90 -11.60 -78.35 49.22
C ALA A 90 -12.66 -78.13 48.12
N MET A 91 -13.50 -79.14 47.84
CA MET A 91 -14.58 -79.01 46.85
C MET A 91 -15.63 -77.97 47.27
N TYR A 92 -16.07 -77.98 48.53
CA TYR A 92 -17.07 -77.02 49.00
C TYR A 92 -16.57 -75.57 49.02
N THR A 93 -15.32 -75.34 49.40
CA THR A 93 -14.72 -74.00 49.42
C THR A 93 -14.59 -73.42 48.01
N THR A 94 -14.28 -74.25 47.01
CA THR A 94 -14.26 -73.84 45.60
C THR A 94 -15.64 -73.53 45.07
N ILE A 95 -16.63 -74.38 45.34
CA ILE A 95 -18.02 -74.15 44.94
C ILE A 95 -18.52 -72.83 45.55
N ALA A 96 -18.22 -72.58 46.83
CA ALA A 96 -18.55 -71.33 47.50
C ALA A 96 -17.85 -70.13 46.86
N GLY A 97 -16.55 -70.20 46.60
CA GLY A 97 -15.79 -69.13 45.96
C GLY A 97 -16.31 -68.77 44.56
N VAL A 98 -16.59 -69.76 43.71
CA VAL A 98 -17.16 -69.54 42.38
C VAL A 98 -18.59 -68.99 42.47
N SER A 99 -19.42 -69.53 43.35
CA SER A 99 -20.81 -69.06 43.52
C SER A 99 -20.86 -67.61 43.98
N LEU A 100 -20.05 -67.24 44.97
CA LEU A 100 -19.93 -65.87 45.47
C LEU A 100 -19.36 -64.95 44.40
N SER A 101 -18.36 -65.39 43.62
CA SER A 101 -17.82 -64.62 42.50
C SER A 101 -18.90 -64.24 41.48
N VAL A 102 -19.73 -65.19 41.07
CA VAL A 102 -20.80 -64.92 40.09
C VAL A 102 -21.83 -63.94 40.64
N ILE A 103 -22.25 -64.12 41.90
CA ILE A 103 -23.24 -63.25 42.55
C ILE A 103 -22.70 -61.83 42.65
N PHE A 104 -21.51 -61.66 43.24
CA PHE A 104 -20.90 -60.35 43.42
C PHE A 104 -20.52 -59.70 42.08
N GLY A 105 -20.06 -60.48 41.11
CA GLY A 105 -19.78 -60.00 39.75
C GLY A 105 -21.01 -59.40 39.08
N LYS A 106 -22.17 -60.05 39.20
CA LYS A 106 -23.42 -59.51 38.66
C LYS A 106 -23.89 -58.25 39.39
N ILE A 107 -23.75 -58.21 40.72
CA ILE A 107 -24.10 -57.02 41.52
C ILE A 107 -23.23 -55.82 41.13
N ILE A 108 -21.91 -56.03 40.99
CA ILE A 108 -20.95 -55.00 40.59
C ILE A 108 -21.27 -54.47 39.19
N GLN A 109 -21.50 -55.36 38.21
CA GLN A 109 -21.87 -54.94 36.85
C GLN A 109 -23.13 -54.07 36.80
N ILE A 110 -24.15 -54.38 37.60
CA ILE A 110 -25.39 -53.58 37.66
C ILE A 110 -25.11 -52.20 38.26
N GLN A 111 -24.29 -52.10 39.31
CA GLN A 111 -23.96 -50.83 39.96
C GLN A 111 -23.09 -49.93 39.08
N LEU A 112 -22.18 -50.52 38.29
CA LEU A 112 -21.35 -49.80 37.31
C LEU A 112 -22.19 -49.21 36.17
N LYS A 113 -23.11 -50.00 35.59
CA LYS A 113 -24.02 -49.53 34.53
C LYS A 113 -25.00 -48.44 35.00
N GLY A 114 -25.40 -48.46 36.28
CA GLY A 114 -26.28 -47.45 36.88
C GLY A 114 -25.65 -46.07 37.11
N LYS A 115 -24.45 -45.79 36.57
CA LYS A 115 -23.64 -44.56 36.82
C LYS A 115 -23.41 -44.26 38.31
N ARG A 116 -23.53 -45.27 39.18
CA ARG A 116 -23.40 -45.08 40.63
C ARG A 116 -21.94 -45.04 41.06
N VAL A 117 -21.01 -45.53 40.25
CA VAL A 117 -19.55 -45.43 40.43
C VAL A 117 -18.99 -44.61 39.26
N LYS A 118 -18.21 -43.56 39.55
CA LYS A 118 -17.50 -42.82 38.50
C LYS A 118 -16.30 -43.66 38.09
N MET A 119 -16.25 -44.09 36.83
CA MET A 119 -15.00 -44.58 36.24
C MET A 119 -13.98 -43.44 36.31
N PRO A 120 -12.72 -43.69 36.69
CA PRO A 120 -11.68 -42.70 36.52
C PRO A 120 -11.62 -42.34 35.03
N GLU A 121 -11.61 -41.04 34.73
CA GLU A 121 -11.46 -40.52 33.36
C GLU A 121 -10.11 -41.03 32.83
N SER A 122 -10.08 -41.61 31.62
CA SER A 122 -8.82 -42.13 31.09
C SER A 122 -7.84 -40.96 30.89
N PRO A 123 -6.53 -41.15 31.18
CA PRO A 123 -5.52 -40.10 30.96
C PRO A 123 -5.59 -39.50 29.55
N GLU A 124 -5.90 -40.34 28.55
CA GLU A 124 -6.07 -39.97 27.14
C GLU A 124 -7.19 -38.94 26.91
N LEU A 125 -8.32 -39.03 27.62
CA LEU A 125 -9.43 -38.08 27.50
C LEU A 125 -9.09 -36.72 28.13
N LEU A 126 -8.29 -36.73 29.20
CA LEU A 126 -7.81 -35.50 29.82
C LEU A 126 -6.83 -34.77 28.89
N GLU A 127 -5.88 -35.51 28.30
CA GLU A 127 -4.93 -34.99 27.31
C GLU A 127 -5.64 -34.43 26.07
N LEU A 128 -6.65 -35.11 25.53
CA LEU A 128 -7.45 -34.61 24.41
C LEU A 128 -8.19 -33.32 24.74
N ARG A 129 -8.68 -33.17 25.97
CA ARG A 129 -9.35 -31.95 26.40
C ARG A 129 -8.39 -30.78 26.56
N GLU A 130 -7.20 -31.02 27.11
CA GLU A 130 -6.14 -30.01 27.18
C GLU A 130 -5.62 -29.62 25.80
N LEU A 131 -5.50 -30.59 24.87
CA LEU A 131 -5.14 -30.33 23.49
C LEU A 131 -6.21 -29.50 22.76
N ASN A 132 -7.49 -29.81 22.95
CA ASN A 132 -8.56 -29.03 22.33
C ASN A 132 -8.61 -27.59 22.89
N LYS A 133 -8.34 -27.45 24.19
CA LYS A 133 -8.22 -26.12 24.82
C LYS A 133 -7.03 -25.33 24.27
N SER A 134 -5.85 -25.94 24.18
CA SER A 134 -4.66 -25.27 23.64
C SER A 134 -4.80 -24.97 22.14
N PHE A 135 -5.52 -25.79 21.39
CA PHE A 135 -5.86 -25.52 20.00
C PHE A 135 -6.79 -24.29 19.86
N GLY A 136 -7.79 -24.16 20.73
CA GLY A 136 -8.64 -22.96 20.79
C GLY A 136 -7.85 -21.69 21.13
N GLU A 137 -7.01 -21.75 22.17
CA GLU A 137 -6.13 -20.63 22.56
C GLU A 137 -5.13 -20.25 21.44
N PHE A 138 -4.59 -21.25 20.73
CA PHE A 138 -3.72 -21.03 19.58
C PHE A 138 -4.46 -20.39 18.40
N GLN A 139 -5.67 -20.84 18.09
CA GLN A 139 -6.50 -20.27 17.02
C GLN A 139 -6.82 -18.80 17.28
N GLU A 140 -7.22 -18.44 18.50
CA GLU A 140 -7.45 -17.04 18.88
C GLU A 140 -6.17 -16.20 18.77
N SER A 141 -5.05 -16.69 19.29
CA SER A 141 -3.77 -15.99 19.23
C SER A 141 -3.31 -15.78 17.76
N MET A 142 -3.47 -16.79 16.90
CA MET A 142 -3.15 -16.69 15.48
C MET A 142 -4.05 -15.68 14.76
N LEU A 143 -5.36 -15.68 15.01
CA LEU A 143 -6.30 -14.71 14.44
C LEU A 143 -5.97 -13.29 14.91
N HIS A 144 -5.70 -13.10 16.19
CA HIS A 144 -5.31 -11.81 16.76
C HIS A 144 -4.00 -11.29 16.15
N ASN A 145 -2.98 -12.13 16.07
CA ASN A 145 -1.68 -11.76 15.52
C ASN A 145 -1.77 -11.45 14.02
N GLN A 146 -2.51 -12.24 13.24
CA GLN A 146 -2.72 -11.96 11.81
C GLN A 146 -3.52 -10.67 11.57
N ARG A 147 -4.55 -10.41 12.39
CA ARG A 147 -5.30 -9.15 12.37
C ARG A 147 -4.38 -7.95 12.58
N ASN A 148 -3.60 -7.98 13.66
CA ASN A 148 -2.70 -6.88 13.98
C ASN A 148 -1.63 -6.71 12.89
N ALA A 149 -1.05 -7.79 12.38
CA ALA A 149 -0.05 -7.72 11.30
C ALA A 149 -0.62 -7.13 10.00
N LEU A 150 -1.87 -7.46 9.65
CA LEU A 150 -2.54 -6.91 8.47
C LEU A 150 -2.87 -5.43 8.67
N LYS A 151 -3.37 -5.06 9.85
CA LYS A 151 -3.64 -3.67 10.22
C LYS A 151 -2.36 -2.83 10.15
N ASP A 152 -1.30 -3.27 10.83
CA ASP A 152 -0.02 -2.57 10.91
C ASP A 152 0.62 -2.45 9.52
N GLY A 153 0.54 -3.51 8.70
CA GLY A 153 0.98 -3.49 7.31
C GLY A 153 0.20 -2.51 6.44
N LEU A 154 -1.12 -2.42 6.62
CA LEU A 154 -1.98 -1.51 5.85
C LEU A 154 -1.78 -0.06 6.28
N GLU A 155 -1.67 0.21 7.58
CA GLU A 155 -1.32 1.53 8.13
C GLU A 155 0.04 1.99 7.61
N THR A 156 1.03 1.07 7.57
CA THR A 156 2.35 1.35 7.01
C THR A 156 2.28 1.69 5.53
N VAL A 157 1.53 0.93 4.73
CA VAL A 157 1.35 1.20 3.29
C VAL A 157 0.64 2.54 3.08
N LEU A 158 -0.37 2.85 3.88
CA LEU A 158 -1.10 4.12 3.80
C LEU A 158 -0.17 5.29 4.14
N GLN A 159 0.63 5.16 5.19
CA GLN A 159 1.59 6.19 5.58
C GLN A 159 2.64 6.41 4.48
N GLN A 160 3.24 5.33 3.95
CA GLN A 160 4.21 5.43 2.86
C GLN A 160 3.59 6.01 1.58
N PHE A 161 2.35 5.63 1.27
CA PHE A 161 1.62 6.20 0.15
C PHE A 161 1.43 7.70 0.35
N ASN A 162 0.97 8.13 1.52
CA ASN A 162 0.76 9.54 1.83
C ASN A 162 2.07 10.33 1.78
N GLU A 163 3.19 9.79 2.28
CA GLU A 163 4.52 10.41 2.16
C GLU A 163 4.97 10.56 0.70
N ILE A 164 4.83 9.51 -0.12
CA ILE A 164 5.17 9.55 -1.55
C ILE A 164 4.27 10.55 -2.30
N MET A 165 2.98 10.59 -1.97
CA MET A 165 2.04 11.51 -2.62
C MET A 165 2.29 12.97 -2.20
N ASP A 166 2.63 13.23 -0.94
CA ASP A 166 3.03 14.57 -0.48
C ASP A 166 4.29 15.06 -1.20
N ASP A 167 5.29 14.18 -1.36
CA ASP A 167 6.49 14.46 -2.15
C ASP A 167 6.16 14.70 -3.63
N PHE A 168 5.27 13.90 -4.21
CA PHE A 168 4.78 14.10 -5.58
C PHE A 168 4.09 15.47 -5.75
N VAL A 169 3.20 15.86 -4.84
CA VAL A 169 2.53 17.17 -4.89
C VAL A 169 3.56 18.29 -4.76
N THR A 170 4.46 18.20 -3.80
CA THR A 170 5.46 19.24 -3.53
C THR A 170 6.45 19.39 -4.69
N GLN A 171 7.05 18.29 -5.13
CA GLN A 171 8.11 18.34 -6.14
C GLN A 171 7.57 18.50 -7.55
N LEU A 172 6.55 17.73 -7.94
CA LEU A 172 6.11 17.67 -9.33
C LEU A 172 4.97 18.63 -9.65
N VAL A 173 4.12 18.97 -8.67
CA VAL A 173 3.03 19.92 -8.89
C VAL A 173 3.47 21.31 -8.47
N GLU A 174 3.78 21.55 -7.19
CA GLU A 174 4.07 22.91 -6.72
C GLU A 174 5.29 23.53 -7.40
N LYS A 175 6.44 22.85 -7.32
CA LYS A 175 7.70 23.39 -7.84
C LYS A 175 7.68 23.55 -9.36
N ASN A 176 7.22 22.54 -10.10
CA ASN A 176 7.17 22.65 -11.57
C ASN A 176 6.17 23.73 -12.03
N PHE A 177 5.01 23.87 -11.37
CA PHE A 177 4.09 24.96 -11.71
C PHE A 177 4.63 26.32 -11.27
N GLU A 178 5.41 26.41 -10.21
CA GLU A 178 6.09 27.64 -9.82
C GLU A 178 7.16 28.04 -10.84
N GLU A 179 8.01 27.12 -11.27
CA GLU A 179 9.01 27.34 -12.33
C GLU A 179 8.33 27.73 -13.65
N LEU A 180 7.28 27.01 -14.05
CA LEU A 180 6.50 27.31 -15.24
C LEU A 180 5.82 28.69 -15.14
N SER A 181 5.17 28.99 -14.01
CA SER A 181 4.55 30.30 -13.78
C SER A 181 5.58 31.42 -13.83
N GLY A 182 6.77 31.19 -13.26
CA GLY A 182 7.88 32.13 -13.31
C GLY A 182 8.35 32.39 -14.74
N ALA A 183 8.55 31.35 -15.53
CA ALA A 183 8.97 31.46 -16.93
C ALA A 183 7.92 32.18 -17.79
N VAL A 184 6.63 31.82 -17.65
CA VAL A 184 5.53 32.44 -18.40
C VAL A 184 5.35 33.90 -17.98
N LYS A 185 5.55 34.24 -16.70
CA LYS A 185 5.55 35.63 -16.23
C LYS A 185 6.70 36.42 -16.84
N GLN A 186 7.94 35.93 -16.79
CA GLN A 186 9.09 36.61 -17.39
C GLN A 186 8.89 36.86 -18.90
N LEU A 187 8.35 35.87 -19.60
CA LEU A 187 8.00 36.02 -21.02
C LEU A 187 6.93 37.09 -21.22
N THR A 188 5.91 37.14 -20.36
CA THR A 188 4.85 38.16 -20.42
C THR A 188 5.39 39.56 -20.14
N ASP A 189 6.23 39.70 -19.11
CA ASP A 189 6.90 40.96 -18.77
C ASP A 189 7.76 41.44 -19.97
N TRP A 190 8.56 40.53 -20.55
CA TRP A 190 9.32 40.81 -21.77
C TRP A 190 8.42 41.22 -22.95
N GLN A 191 7.28 40.56 -23.15
CA GLN A 191 6.34 40.94 -24.22
C GLN A 191 5.73 42.33 -24.00
N ILE A 192 5.45 42.72 -22.76
CA ILE A 192 4.93 44.05 -22.42
C ILE A 192 5.98 45.13 -22.71
N GLU A 193 7.22 44.91 -22.27
CA GLU A 193 8.35 45.80 -22.54
C GLU A 193 8.61 45.92 -24.05
N HIS A 194 8.72 44.78 -24.74
CA HIS A 194 8.95 44.75 -26.18
C HIS A 194 7.84 45.45 -26.96
N ARG A 195 6.57 45.29 -26.55
CA ARG A 195 5.44 46.02 -27.13
C ARG A 195 5.61 47.54 -27.02
N ALA A 196 6.08 48.03 -25.87
CA ALA A 196 6.32 49.45 -25.67
C ALA A 196 7.45 49.95 -26.59
N ASP A 197 8.53 49.19 -26.73
CA ASP A 197 9.66 49.52 -27.61
C ASP A 197 9.24 49.59 -29.08
N VAL A 198 8.45 48.62 -29.56
CA VAL A 198 7.96 48.60 -30.94
C VAL A 198 7.02 49.77 -31.23
N ALA A 199 6.14 50.09 -30.28
CA ALA A 199 5.28 51.27 -30.39
C ALA A 199 6.09 52.58 -30.44
N ALA A 200 7.16 52.70 -29.64
CA ALA A 200 8.05 53.85 -29.70
C ALA A 200 8.81 53.92 -31.03
N LEU A 201 9.32 52.79 -31.53
CA LEU A 201 9.98 52.71 -32.83
C LEU A 201 9.06 53.18 -33.97
N LEU A 202 7.78 52.77 -33.94
CA LEU A 202 6.78 53.21 -34.91
C LEU A 202 6.62 54.74 -34.91
N VAL A 203 6.58 55.36 -33.74
CA VAL A 203 6.48 56.82 -33.60
C VAL A 203 7.71 57.49 -34.22
N TYR A 204 8.92 57.05 -33.86
CA TYR A 204 10.16 57.60 -34.43
C TYR A 204 10.25 57.39 -35.94
N TYR A 205 9.79 56.25 -36.44
CA TYR A 205 9.82 55.94 -37.86
C TYR A 205 8.86 56.82 -38.67
N ARG A 206 7.67 57.10 -38.11
CA ARG A 206 6.71 58.05 -38.70
C ARG A 206 7.27 59.47 -38.73
N GLU A 207 7.93 59.91 -37.66
CA GLU A 207 8.61 61.20 -37.62
C GLU A 207 9.73 61.29 -38.67
N LEU A 208 10.55 60.24 -38.79
CA LEU A 208 11.60 60.15 -39.81
C LEU A 208 11.02 60.22 -41.23
N THR A 209 9.91 59.52 -41.49
CA THR A 209 9.21 59.55 -42.79
C THR A 209 8.63 60.94 -43.09
N SER A 210 8.06 61.60 -42.08
CA SER A 210 7.59 62.99 -42.20
C SER A 210 8.73 63.95 -42.55
N ASN A 211 9.86 63.85 -41.84
CA ASN A 211 11.04 64.69 -42.09
C ASN A 211 11.63 64.44 -43.48
N HIS A 212 11.65 63.19 -43.93
CA HIS A 212 12.10 62.84 -45.28
C HIS A 212 11.16 63.36 -46.37
N THR A 213 9.84 63.38 -46.11
CA THR A 213 8.86 63.97 -47.03
C THR A 213 9.10 65.47 -47.20
N VAL A 214 9.35 66.19 -46.10
CA VAL A 214 9.71 67.62 -46.13
C VAL A 214 11.03 67.85 -46.89
N LEU A 215 12.01 66.96 -46.75
CA LEU A 215 13.26 67.04 -47.52
C LEU A 215 13.01 66.90 -49.03
N VAL A 216 12.12 65.99 -49.45
CA VAL A 216 11.72 65.85 -50.86
C VAL A 216 11.07 67.13 -51.36
N GLU A 217 10.08 67.66 -50.63
CA GLU A 217 9.37 68.90 -50.99
C GLU A 217 10.33 70.08 -51.18
N ASN A 218 11.27 70.25 -50.24
CA ASN A 218 12.30 71.29 -50.33
C ASN A 218 13.24 71.08 -51.54
N THR A 219 13.59 69.82 -51.84
CA THR A 219 14.46 69.50 -52.99
C THR A 219 13.75 69.77 -54.32
N GLU A 220 12.45 69.46 -54.40
CA GLU A 220 11.62 69.81 -55.57
C GLU A 220 11.52 71.33 -55.78
N GLU A 221 11.40 72.10 -54.69
CA GLU A 221 11.42 73.57 -54.76
C GLU A 221 12.78 74.09 -55.26
N TRP A 222 13.89 73.52 -54.76
CA TRP A 222 15.24 73.87 -55.23
C TRP A 222 15.44 73.54 -56.70
N ILE A 223 14.92 72.41 -57.19
CA ILE A 223 14.97 72.06 -58.61
C ILE A 223 14.20 73.08 -59.44
N LYS A 224 13.00 73.51 -59.01
CA LYS A 224 12.25 74.57 -59.72
C LYS A 224 13.06 75.86 -59.80
N MET A 225 13.73 76.25 -58.72
CA MET A 225 14.63 77.41 -58.71
C MET A 225 15.84 77.22 -59.64
N MET A 226 16.50 76.04 -59.61
CA MET A 226 17.62 75.75 -60.49
C MET A 226 17.22 75.74 -61.96
N ASP A 227 16.07 75.18 -62.31
CA ASP A 227 15.55 75.16 -63.67
C ASP A 227 15.26 76.58 -64.19
N GLN A 228 14.72 77.45 -63.33
CA GLN A 228 14.57 78.88 -63.65
C GLN A 228 15.92 79.56 -63.91
N VAL A 229 16.92 79.34 -63.06
CA VAL A 229 18.26 79.90 -63.22
C VAL A 229 18.94 79.35 -64.49
N ALA A 230 18.86 78.05 -64.75
CA ALA A 230 19.36 77.40 -65.96
C ALA A 230 18.69 77.94 -67.23
N GLY A 231 17.38 78.19 -67.17
CA GLY A 231 16.62 78.84 -68.24
C GLY A 231 17.07 80.27 -68.50
N GLN A 232 17.32 81.07 -67.46
CA GLN A 232 17.88 82.42 -67.59
C GLN A 232 19.31 82.39 -68.13
N SER A 233 20.12 81.43 -67.66
CA SER A 233 21.49 81.18 -68.09
C SER A 233 21.58 80.82 -69.57
N SER A 234 20.64 80.01 -70.07
CA SER A 234 20.51 79.67 -71.49
C SER A 234 20.16 80.90 -72.35
N LYS A 235 19.34 81.82 -71.84
CA LYS A 235 19.08 83.09 -72.55
C LYS A 235 20.32 83.97 -72.59
N LEU A 236 21.05 84.07 -71.47
CA LEU A 236 22.33 84.79 -71.42
C LEU A 236 23.34 84.18 -72.40
N GLN A 237 23.36 82.84 -72.53
CA GLN A 237 24.19 82.13 -73.49
C GLN A 237 23.94 82.59 -74.92
N ASN A 238 22.67 82.68 -75.32
CA ASN A 238 22.29 83.12 -76.66
C ASN A 238 22.73 84.57 -76.91
N VAL A 239 22.53 85.46 -75.92
CA VAL A 239 22.98 86.86 -76.01
C VAL A 239 24.51 86.95 -76.13
N ILE A 240 25.23 86.13 -75.36
CA ILE A 240 26.69 86.05 -75.41
C ILE A 240 27.18 85.56 -76.77
N ASP A 241 26.56 84.52 -77.31
CA ASP A 241 26.91 83.95 -78.60
C ASP A 241 26.65 84.95 -79.74
N GLU A 242 25.50 85.63 -79.75
CA GLU A 242 25.16 86.71 -80.69
C GLU A 242 26.13 87.89 -80.59
N PHE A 243 26.47 88.30 -79.36
CA PHE A 243 27.42 89.39 -79.13
C PHE A 243 28.84 89.03 -79.62
N ASN A 244 29.29 87.80 -79.35
CA ASN A 244 30.60 87.29 -79.78
C ASN A 244 30.68 87.11 -81.30
N GLU A 245 29.57 86.77 -81.97
CA GLU A 245 29.48 86.70 -83.43
C GLU A 245 29.50 88.09 -84.07
N ALA A 246 28.85 89.08 -83.46
CA ALA A 246 28.83 90.46 -83.92
C ALA A 246 30.17 91.21 -83.71
N PHE A 247 30.91 90.89 -82.65
CA PHE A 247 32.19 91.51 -82.31
C PHE A 247 33.31 90.47 -82.39
N SER A 248 34.00 90.40 -83.53
CA SER A 248 35.12 89.50 -83.81
C SER A 248 36.43 89.90 -83.09
N GLU A 249 36.37 90.19 -81.79
CA GLU A 249 37.49 90.76 -81.02
C GLU A 249 38.23 89.69 -80.19
N LYS A 250 39.51 89.45 -80.52
CA LYS A 250 40.41 88.59 -79.73
C LYS A 250 41.01 89.39 -78.57
N GLY A 251 40.37 89.35 -77.41
CA GLY A 251 40.83 89.99 -76.17
C GLY A 251 40.20 89.37 -74.91
N ASN A 252 40.41 90.00 -73.75
CA ASN A 252 39.90 89.53 -72.44
C ASN A 252 38.37 89.30 -72.42
N LEU A 253 37.61 90.03 -73.24
CA LEU A 253 36.15 89.88 -73.34
C LEU A 253 35.75 88.51 -73.93
N SER A 254 36.44 88.04 -74.97
CA SER A 254 36.26 86.69 -75.52
C SER A 254 36.50 85.58 -74.49
N GLN A 255 37.41 85.81 -73.54
CA GLN A 255 37.67 84.86 -72.45
C GLN A 255 36.52 84.83 -71.45
N ILE A 256 36.06 86.01 -71.00
CA ILE A 256 34.90 86.14 -70.12
C ILE A 256 33.66 85.48 -70.73
N LEU A 257 33.41 85.69 -72.03
CA LEU A 257 32.27 85.08 -72.73
C LEU A 257 32.35 83.54 -72.76
N ARG A 258 33.54 82.97 -72.94
CA ARG A 258 33.76 81.52 -72.85
C ARG A 258 33.58 80.99 -71.43
N ASP A 259 34.06 81.72 -70.43
CA ASP A 259 33.96 81.31 -69.02
C ASP A 259 32.49 81.31 -68.56
N VAL A 260 31.71 82.32 -68.97
CA VAL A 260 30.26 82.34 -68.75
C VAL A 260 29.60 81.18 -69.47
N ARG A 261 29.99 80.88 -70.71
CA ARG A 261 29.48 79.72 -71.47
C ARG A 261 29.72 78.38 -70.80
N THR A 262 30.90 78.19 -70.25
CA THR A 262 31.23 76.97 -69.52
C THR A 262 30.38 76.89 -68.25
N SER A 263 30.29 77.99 -67.49
CA SER A 263 29.51 78.06 -66.25
C SER A 263 28.02 77.82 -66.47
N THR A 264 27.44 78.32 -67.57
CA THR A 264 26.03 78.10 -67.91
C THR A 264 25.75 76.63 -68.24
N GLY A 265 26.65 75.98 -68.99
CA GLY A 265 26.58 74.55 -69.32
C GLY A 265 26.74 73.67 -68.07
N GLU A 266 27.69 73.98 -67.20
CA GLU A 266 27.86 73.28 -65.91
C GLU A 266 26.59 73.40 -65.04
N LEU A 267 25.95 74.56 -65.02
CA LEU A 267 24.73 74.79 -64.25
C LEU A 267 23.55 73.95 -64.78
N GLN A 268 23.44 73.76 -66.10
CA GLN A 268 22.46 72.83 -66.70
C GLN A 268 22.73 71.38 -66.29
N VAL A 269 23.99 70.94 -66.29
CA VAL A 269 24.36 69.58 -65.87
C VAL A 269 24.01 69.36 -64.40
N VAL A 270 24.39 70.28 -63.51
CA VAL A 270 24.06 70.22 -62.08
C VAL A 270 22.56 70.18 -61.83
N THR A 271 21.78 70.97 -62.58
CA THR A 271 20.30 70.96 -62.51
C THR A 271 19.74 69.57 -62.86
N GLY A 272 20.28 68.93 -63.91
CA GLY A 272 19.89 67.58 -64.31
C GLY A 272 20.27 66.50 -63.27
N GLU A 273 21.43 66.62 -62.62
CA GLU A 273 21.85 65.71 -61.55
C GLU A 273 20.98 65.88 -60.30
N PHE A 274 20.65 67.11 -59.91
CA PHE A 274 19.70 67.38 -58.83
C PHE A 274 18.31 66.81 -59.12
N GLY A 275 17.85 66.89 -60.36
CA GLY A 275 16.60 66.25 -60.80
C GLY A 275 16.58 64.74 -60.54
N LYS A 276 17.68 64.04 -60.87
CA LYS A 276 17.82 62.61 -60.56
C LYS A 276 17.85 62.33 -59.06
N LEU A 277 18.49 63.20 -58.27
CA LEU A 277 18.51 63.08 -56.81
C LEU A 277 17.09 63.18 -56.22
N ALA A 278 16.25 64.11 -56.69
CA ALA A 278 14.87 64.20 -56.23
C ALA A 278 14.04 62.95 -56.56
N VAL A 279 14.21 62.37 -57.75
CA VAL A 279 13.56 61.09 -58.09
C VAL A 279 13.96 60.00 -57.10
N SER A 280 15.26 59.88 -56.80
CA SER A 280 15.78 58.92 -55.81
C SER A 280 15.24 59.17 -54.39
N LEU A 281 15.14 60.43 -53.96
CA LEU A 281 14.55 60.79 -52.67
C LEU A 281 13.05 60.45 -52.63
N ASN A 282 12.31 60.65 -53.72
CA ASN A 282 10.90 60.28 -53.78
C ASN A 282 10.70 58.76 -53.73
N GLU A 283 11.53 57.99 -54.43
CA GLU A 283 11.55 56.52 -54.33
C GLU A 283 11.88 56.06 -52.91
N THR A 284 12.86 56.71 -52.26
CA THR A 284 13.22 56.45 -50.85
C THR A 284 12.04 56.75 -49.92
N THR A 285 11.32 57.86 -50.13
CA THR A 285 10.11 58.22 -49.35
C THR A 285 9.03 57.16 -49.48
N THR A 286 8.79 56.67 -50.70
CA THR A 286 7.83 55.58 -50.95
C THR A 286 8.26 54.30 -50.22
N GLY A 287 9.55 53.94 -50.29
CA GLY A 287 10.10 52.80 -49.56
C GLY A 287 9.99 52.94 -48.04
N MET A 288 10.14 54.16 -47.52
CA MET A 288 9.93 54.48 -46.12
C MET A 288 8.46 54.31 -45.72
N GLN A 289 7.51 54.85 -46.49
CA GLN A 289 6.07 54.66 -46.22
C GLN A 289 5.69 53.18 -46.13
N VAL A 290 6.13 52.36 -47.09
CA VAL A 290 5.90 50.91 -47.09
C VAL A 290 6.52 50.23 -45.86
N THR A 291 7.68 50.69 -45.42
CA THR A 291 8.32 50.18 -44.20
C THR A 291 7.56 50.61 -42.94
N GLY A 292 7.01 51.82 -42.92
CA GLY A 292 6.11 52.31 -41.87
C GLY A 292 4.88 51.43 -41.72
N ASP A 293 4.20 51.11 -42.83
CA ASP A 293 3.04 50.21 -42.83
C ASP A 293 3.38 48.80 -42.29
N LYS A 294 4.59 48.30 -42.58
CA LYS A 294 5.07 47.03 -42.04
C LYS A 294 5.34 47.11 -40.54
N ILE A 295 5.90 48.21 -40.03
CA ILE A 295 6.12 48.43 -38.59
C ILE A 295 4.77 48.55 -37.88
N ASP A 296 3.78 49.18 -38.48
CA ASP A 296 2.40 49.22 -37.96
C ASP A 296 1.81 47.81 -37.81
N SER A 297 1.85 47.00 -38.87
CA SER A 297 1.38 45.62 -38.84
C SER A 297 2.16 44.75 -37.82
N TRP A 298 3.46 44.98 -37.69
CA TRP A 298 4.28 44.32 -36.67
C TRP A 298 3.88 44.74 -35.26
N THR A 299 3.58 46.02 -35.03
CA THR A 299 3.10 46.54 -33.74
C THR A 299 1.79 45.86 -33.33
N ASP A 300 0.86 45.69 -34.27
CA ASP A 300 -0.40 44.96 -34.03
C ASP A 300 -0.16 43.47 -33.72
N SER A 301 0.78 42.84 -34.42
CA SER A 301 1.16 41.44 -34.17
C SER A 301 1.76 41.26 -32.77
N VAL A 302 2.66 42.16 -32.34
CA VAL A 302 3.25 42.14 -31.00
C VAL A 302 2.18 42.35 -29.93
N LYS A 303 1.18 43.22 -30.18
CA LYS A 303 0.03 43.38 -29.28
C LYS A 303 -0.77 42.09 -29.11
N GLN A 304 -1.08 41.39 -30.21
CA GLN A 304 -1.80 40.11 -30.14
C GLN A 304 -1.02 39.04 -29.37
N VAL A 305 0.30 38.94 -29.58
CA VAL A 305 1.16 38.01 -28.84
C VAL A 305 1.20 38.37 -27.36
N SER A 306 1.31 39.65 -27.02
CA SER A 306 1.26 40.14 -25.64
C SER A 306 -0.07 39.78 -24.94
N ASP A 307 -1.21 40.00 -25.61
CA ASP A 307 -2.54 39.66 -25.08
C ASP A 307 -2.68 38.13 -24.87
N ALA A 308 -2.20 37.32 -25.82
CA ALA A 308 -2.19 35.85 -25.71
C ALA A 308 -1.29 35.36 -24.56
N SER A 309 -0.14 35.99 -24.36
CA SER A 309 0.76 35.71 -23.22
C SER A 309 0.07 35.97 -21.88
N GLY A 310 -0.66 37.09 -21.78
CA GLY A 310 -1.46 37.40 -20.59
C GLY A 310 -2.53 36.35 -20.29
N GLN A 311 -3.19 35.81 -21.33
CA GLN A 311 -4.13 34.69 -21.16
C GLN A 311 -3.43 33.41 -20.71
N MET A 312 -2.23 33.12 -21.22
CA MET A 312 -1.45 31.96 -20.81
C MET A 312 -1.09 32.00 -19.32
N VAL A 313 -0.70 33.17 -18.79
CA VAL A 313 -0.48 33.37 -17.35
C VAL A 313 -1.72 33.04 -16.54
N ALA A 314 -2.89 33.53 -16.97
CA ALA A 314 -4.15 33.26 -16.29
C ALA A 314 -4.50 31.76 -16.29
N ASN A 315 -4.30 31.09 -17.43
CA ASN A 315 -4.56 29.65 -17.58
C ASN A 315 -3.61 28.81 -16.71
N VAL A 316 -2.31 29.10 -16.70
CA VAL A 316 -1.32 28.39 -15.87
C VAL A 316 -1.65 28.56 -14.39
N SER A 317 -2.04 29.77 -13.98
CA SER A 317 -2.47 30.05 -12.60
C SER A 317 -3.73 29.25 -12.22
N SER A 318 -4.71 29.18 -13.11
CA SER A 318 -5.94 28.40 -12.89
C SER A 318 -5.67 26.90 -12.82
N LEU A 319 -4.81 26.36 -13.68
CA LEU A 319 -4.45 24.94 -13.67
C LEU A 319 -3.79 24.54 -12.35
N ARG A 320 -2.84 25.35 -11.88
CA ARG A 320 -2.18 25.14 -10.58
C ARG A 320 -3.19 25.04 -9.43
N THR A 321 -4.22 25.88 -9.39
CA THR A 321 -5.24 25.83 -8.34
C THR A 321 -6.14 24.59 -8.44
N ILE A 322 -6.55 24.22 -9.65
CA ILE A 322 -7.41 23.06 -9.89
C ILE A 322 -6.70 21.76 -9.49
N ASP A 323 -5.43 21.62 -9.84
CA ASP A 323 -4.65 20.42 -9.53
C ASP A 323 -4.50 20.23 -8.02
N HIS A 324 -4.19 21.30 -7.27
CA HIS A 324 -4.14 21.26 -5.80
C HIS A 324 -5.44 20.81 -5.16
N GLU A 325 -6.57 21.42 -5.55
CA GLU A 325 -7.86 21.12 -4.93
C GLU A 325 -8.32 19.69 -5.25
N ARG A 326 -8.12 19.23 -6.49
CA ARG A 326 -8.50 17.88 -6.92
C ARG A 326 -7.63 16.81 -6.26
N LEU A 327 -6.32 17.03 -6.18
CA LEU A 327 -5.40 16.11 -5.54
C LEU A 327 -5.72 15.96 -4.05
N ALA A 328 -5.93 17.08 -3.33
CA ALA A 328 -6.32 17.04 -1.92
C ALA A 328 -7.63 16.25 -1.69
N LYS A 329 -8.65 16.46 -2.54
CA LYS A 329 -9.91 15.70 -2.46
C LYS A 329 -9.74 14.21 -2.76
N LEU A 330 -8.92 13.87 -3.75
CA LEU A 330 -8.61 12.47 -4.09
C LEU A 330 -7.92 11.78 -2.91
N PHE A 331 -6.93 12.40 -2.29
CA PHE A 331 -6.23 11.81 -1.14
C PHE A 331 -7.14 11.61 0.06
N ALA A 332 -7.95 12.61 0.40
CA ALA A 332 -8.94 12.46 1.46
C ALA A 332 -9.93 11.31 1.19
N SER A 333 -10.33 11.12 -0.07
CA SER A 333 -11.22 10.02 -0.44
C SER A 333 -10.55 8.64 -0.35
N ILE A 334 -9.26 8.57 -0.66
CA ILE A 334 -8.47 7.34 -0.54
C ILE A 334 -8.32 6.99 0.95
N ASP A 335 -7.93 7.94 1.80
CA ASP A 335 -7.85 7.74 3.24
C ASP A 335 -9.18 7.24 3.82
N GLU A 336 -10.31 7.85 3.43
CA GLU A 336 -11.63 7.45 3.89
C GLU A 336 -12.00 6.01 3.46
N LEU A 337 -11.64 5.61 2.23
CA LEU A 337 -11.84 4.24 1.74
C LEU A 337 -10.99 3.23 2.51
N PHE A 338 -9.73 3.57 2.81
CA PHE A 338 -8.85 2.71 3.61
C PHE A 338 -9.35 2.53 5.04
N LEU A 339 -9.79 3.61 5.69
CA LEU A 339 -10.39 3.54 7.02
C LEU A 339 -11.62 2.65 7.05
N LYS A 340 -12.54 2.80 6.09
CA LYS A 340 -13.72 1.93 5.96
C LYS A 340 -13.36 0.47 5.73
N TYR A 341 -12.30 0.21 4.95
CA TYR A 341 -11.84 -1.15 4.71
C TYR A 341 -11.25 -1.79 5.98
N MET A 342 -10.49 -1.03 6.78
CA MET A 342 -10.00 -1.49 8.09
C MET A 342 -11.13 -1.80 9.06
N GLU A 343 -12.13 -0.90 9.16
CA GLU A 343 -13.30 -1.13 10.02
C GLU A 343 -14.11 -2.36 9.58
N ASP A 344 -14.28 -2.58 8.27
CA ASP A 344 -14.99 -3.77 7.77
C ASP A 344 -14.21 -5.07 8.05
N LEU A 345 -12.89 -5.03 7.93
CA LEU A 345 -12.01 -6.14 8.28
C LEU A 345 -12.09 -6.48 9.76
N ASP A 346 -11.97 -5.49 10.63
CA ASP A 346 -12.07 -5.68 12.08
C ASP A 346 -13.42 -6.30 12.45
N ARG A 347 -14.52 -5.78 11.89
CA ARG A 347 -15.87 -6.30 12.11
C ARG A 347 -16.04 -7.74 11.61
N ARG A 348 -15.50 -8.09 10.44
CA ARG A 348 -15.57 -9.46 9.90
C ARG A 348 -14.80 -10.45 10.77
N ILE A 349 -13.65 -10.04 11.30
CA ILE A 349 -12.84 -10.88 12.18
C ILE A 349 -13.54 -11.08 13.53
N GLU A 350 -14.13 -10.04 14.11
CA GLU A 350 -14.93 -10.15 15.35
C GLU A 350 -16.10 -11.13 15.20
N ASN A 351 -16.82 -11.08 14.08
CA ASN A 351 -17.93 -12.00 13.82
C ASN A 351 -17.47 -13.47 13.70
N VAL A 352 -16.30 -13.73 13.12
CA VAL A 352 -15.75 -15.10 13.02
C VAL A 352 -15.35 -15.67 14.38
N VAL A 353 -14.91 -14.83 15.31
CA VAL A 353 -14.58 -15.25 16.68
C VAL A 353 -15.85 -15.53 17.48
N THR A 354 -16.90 -14.71 17.31
CA THR A 354 -18.18 -14.89 18.03
C THR A 354 -19.03 -16.04 17.50
N ASP A 355 -18.94 -16.40 16.22
CA ASP A 355 -19.63 -17.57 15.65
C ASP A 355 -18.96 -18.93 16.02
N ALA A 356 -17.77 -18.89 16.64
CA ALA A 356 -17.01 -20.07 17.05
C ALA A 356 -17.17 -20.47 18.54
N GLU A 357 -17.79 -19.61 19.36
CA GLU A 357 -18.22 -19.90 20.74
C GLU A 357 -19.61 -20.57 20.77
#